data_AF-A0A174UP77-F1
#
_entry.id   AF-A0A174UP77-F1
#
_cell.length_a   1.000
_cell.length_b   1.000
_cell.length_c   1.000
_cell.angle_alpha   90.00
_cell.angle_beta   90.00
_cell.angle_gamma   90.00
#
_symmetry.space_group_name_H-M   'P 1'
#
loop_
_entity.id
_entity.type
_entity.pdbx_description
1 polymer ?
#
loop_
_entity_poly.entity_id
_entity_poly.type
_entity_poly.pdbx_seq_one_letter_code
_entity_poly.pdbx_strand_id
1 'polypeptide(L)'
;MFKAPFSFDGRIRRIEYFLSGIIGGIVFGVAYSLGLATLFLGAAAGSAGGSLFGILIGIVAGIASIWFSLAQGVKRLHDLNKSGWLILICCVPIIGWVFSLYMLFADGTVGPNQYGEDPKNRMPYQPQPTSVNVTVNVSRETPAEASAEEEKTEKAE
;
A
#
# COMPACT_ATOMS: atom_id res chain seq x y z
N MET A 1 -4.18 -2.79 4.82
CA MET A 1 -4.39 -2.62 3.36
C MET A 1 -4.77 -1.18 3.03
N PHE A 2 -5.83 -0.58 3.61
CA PHE A 2 -6.16 0.83 3.36
C PHE A 2 -5.67 1.74 4.50
N LYS A 3 -4.42 2.19 4.43
CA LYS A 3 -3.92 3.25 5.33
C LYS A 3 -4.37 4.61 4.78
N ALA A 4 -5.05 5.41 5.60
CA ALA A 4 -5.51 6.77 5.28
C ALA A 4 -6.13 6.91 3.87
N PRO A 5 -7.30 6.31 3.60
CA PRO A 5 -7.88 6.24 2.25
C PRO A 5 -8.13 7.61 1.60
N PHE A 6 -8.38 8.66 2.40
CA PHE A 6 -8.63 10.02 1.92
C PHE A 6 -7.39 10.92 1.91
N SER A 7 -6.22 10.41 2.32
CA SER A 7 -4.94 11.12 2.20
C SER A 7 -4.22 10.78 0.89
N PHE A 8 -3.43 11.74 0.40
CA PHE A 8 -2.53 11.61 -0.74
C PHE A 8 -1.18 10.95 -0.37
N ASP A 9 -0.89 10.83 0.92
CA ASP A 9 0.40 10.33 1.39
C ASP A 9 0.50 8.80 1.32
N GLY A 10 1.69 8.34 0.98
CA GLY A 10 2.03 6.93 0.92
C GLY A 10 1.84 6.30 -0.46
N ARG A 11 1.83 4.96 -0.46
CA ARG A 11 1.84 4.11 -1.65
C ARG A 11 0.78 3.04 -1.54
N ILE A 12 0.10 2.74 -2.65
CA ILE A 12 -0.85 1.62 -2.73
C ILE A 12 -0.49 0.67 -3.87
N ARG A 13 -0.68 -0.63 -3.63
CA ARG A 13 -0.45 -1.68 -4.62
C ARG A 13 -1.62 -1.79 -5.60
N ARG A 14 -1.37 -2.42 -6.76
CA ARG A 14 -2.37 -2.65 -7.83
C ARG A 14 -3.73 -3.19 -7.35
N ILE A 15 -3.73 -4.16 -6.42
CA ILE A 15 -4.99 -4.76 -5.93
C ILE A 15 -5.77 -3.81 -5.02
N GLU A 16 -5.06 -2.99 -4.23
CA GLU A 16 -5.69 -1.99 -3.37
C GLU A 16 -6.24 -0.87 -4.23
N TYR A 17 -5.51 -0.42 -5.25
CA TYR A 17 -6.01 0.55 -6.23
C TYR A 17 -7.26 0.03 -6.95
N PHE A 18 -7.24 -1.21 -7.43
CA PHE A 18 -8.39 -1.84 -8.10
C PHE A 18 -9.60 -1.97 -7.17
N LEU A 19 -9.39 -2.47 -5.95
CA LEU A 19 -10.46 -2.66 -4.98
C LEU A 19 -11.02 -1.32 -4.49
N SER A 20 -10.18 -0.30 -4.32
CA SER A 20 -10.63 1.07 -4.09
C SER A 20 -11.52 1.58 -5.21
N GLY A 21 -11.15 1.34 -6.48
CA GLY A 21 -11.99 1.69 -7.63
C GLY A 21 -13.37 1.02 -7.58
N ILE A 22 -13.43 -0.27 -7.28
CA ILE A 22 -14.71 -1.01 -7.15
C ILE A 22 -15.53 -0.48 -5.99
N ILE A 23 -14.96 -0.39 -4.79
CA ILE A 23 -15.68 0.06 -3.59
C ILE A 23 -16.16 1.50 -3.78
N GLY A 24 -15.28 2.39 -4.22
CA GLY A 24 -15.62 3.79 -4.50
C GLY A 24 -16.70 3.92 -5.57
N GLY A 25 -16.64 3.10 -6.62
CA GLY A 25 -17.65 3.06 -7.69
C GLY A 25 -19.02 2.59 -7.19
N ILE A 26 -19.06 1.55 -6.34
CA ILE A 26 -20.31 1.06 -5.74
C ILE A 26 -20.91 2.12 -4.81
N VAL A 27 -20.10 2.68 -3.89
CA VAL A 27 -20.55 3.71 -2.95
C VAL A 27 -21.08 4.93 -3.70
N PHE A 28 -20.35 5.39 -4.72
CA PHE A 28 -20.80 6.48 -5.58
C PHE A 28 -22.08 6.12 -6.33
N GLY A 29 -22.18 4.94 -6.94
CA GLY A 29 -23.38 4.52 -7.68
C GLY A 29 -24.62 4.47 -6.80
N VAL A 30 -24.51 3.97 -5.56
CA VAL A 30 -25.61 3.96 -4.59
C VAL A 30 -26.00 5.39 -4.19
N ALA A 31 -25.03 6.24 -3.82
CA ALA A 31 -25.32 7.61 -3.41
C ALA A 31 -25.90 8.46 -4.57
N TYR A 32 -25.38 8.29 -5.78
CA TYR A 32 -25.84 9.00 -6.97
C TYR A 32 -27.23 8.54 -7.41
N SER A 33 -27.51 7.23 -7.37
CA SER A 33 -28.86 6.70 -7.65
C SER A 33 -29.90 7.20 -6.64
N LEU A 34 -29.54 7.32 -5.36
CA LEU A 34 -30.40 7.94 -4.36
C LEU A 34 -30.67 9.43 -4.65
N GLY A 35 -29.65 10.18 -5.05
CA GLY A 35 -29.80 11.58 -5.45
C GLY A 35 -30.73 11.73 -6.66
N LEU A 36 -30.54 10.90 -7.70
CA LEU A 36 -31.42 10.86 -8.86
C LEU A 36 -32.86 10.46 -8.51
N ALA A 37 -33.04 9.41 -7.71
CA ALA A 37 -34.37 8.97 -7.29
C ALA A 37 -35.11 10.10 -6.54
N THR A 38 -34.40 10.79 -5.65
CA THR A 38 -34.93 11.93 -4.89
C THR A 38 -35.27 13.12 -5.79
N LEU A 39 -34.40 13.42 -6.77
CA LEU A 39 -34.64 14.45 -7.78
C LEU A 39 -35.93 14.15 -8.56
N PHE A 40 -36.04 12.95 -9.14
CA PHE A 40 -37.19 12.58 -9.97
C PHE A 40 -38.48 12.49 -9.17
N LEU A 41 -38.43 11.98 -7.95
CA LEU A 41 -39.60 11.93 -7.07
C LEU A 41 -40.05 13.35 -6.67
N GLY A 42 -39.10 14.24 -6.34
CA GLY A 42 -39.37 15.64 -6.07
C GLY A 42 -40.04 16.33 -7.24
N ALA A 43 -39.51 16.13 -8.46
CA ALA A 43 -40.08 16.70 -9.68
C ALA A 43 -41.49 16.15 -9.97
N ALA A 44 -41.69 14.84 -9.83
CA ALA A 44 -43.00 14.20 -10.01
C ALA A 44 -44.05 14.69 -9.00
N ALA A 45 -43.63 15.01 -7.77
CA ALA A 45 -44.49 15.56 -6.73
C ALA A 45 -44.69 17.09 -6.82
N GLY A 46 -44.13 17.76 -7.84
CA GLY A 46 -44.16 19.23 -7.94
C GLY A 46 -43.38 19.95 -6.83
N SER A 47 -42.49 19.25 -6.14
CA SER A 47 -41.71 19.77 -5.02
C SER A 47 -40.34 20.25 -5.48
N ALA A 48 -40.19 21.58 -5.55
CA ALA A 48 -38.89 22.21 -5.79
C ALA A 48 -37.87 21.83 -4.69
N GLY A 49 -38.29 21.76 -3.43
CA GLY A 49 -37.44 21.38 -2.31
C GLY A 49 -36.92 19.94 -2.42
N GLY A 50 -37.77 18.98 -2.79
CA GLY A 50 -37.35 17.60 -3.01
C GLY A 50 -36.37 17.46 -4.18
N SER A 51 -36.62 18.19 -5.26
CA SER A 51 -35.74 18.23 -6.43
C SER A 51 -34.35 18.78 -6.09
N LEU A 52 -34.30 19.92 -5.38
CA LEU A 52 -33.05 20.53 -4.93
C LEU A 52 -32.28 19.61 -3.97
N PHE A 53 -32.98 18.92 -3.06
CA PHE A 53 -32.35 17.97 -2.15
C PHE A 53 -31.69 16.81 -2.91
N GLY A 54 -32.35 16.27 -3.94
CA GLY A 54 -31.75 15.25 -4.82
C GLY A 54 -30.48 15.72 -5.54
N ILE A 55 -30.49 16.96 -6.06
CA ILE A 55 -29.31 17.58 -6.67
C ILE A 55 -28.16 17.69 -5.67
N LEU A 56 -28.44 18.16 -4.45
CA LEU A 56 -27.43 18.31 -3.40
C LEU A 56 -26.78 16.98 -3.03
N ILE A 57 -27.57 15.90 -2.90
CA ILE A 57 -27.04 14.55 -2.67
C ILE A 57 -26.08 14.16 -3.82
N GLY A 58 -26.49 14.37 -5.07
CA GLY A 58 -25.68 14.06 -6.25
C GLY A 58 -24.35 14.83 -6.27
N ILE A 59 -24.37 16.12 -5.95
CA ILE A 59 -23.17 16.97 -5.90
C ILE A 59 -22.22 16.50 -4.79
N VAL A 60 -22.73 16.26 -3.58
CA VAL A 60 -21.91 15.81 -2.45
C VAL A 60 -21.29 14.44 -2.75
N ALA A 61 -22.08 13.51 -3.30
CA ALA A 61 -21.59 12.20 -3.73
C ALA A 61 -20.49 12.33 -4.80
N GLY A 62 -20.67 13.24 -5.76
CA GLY A 62 -19.69 13.53 -6.81
C GLY A 62 -18.37 14.06 -6.25
N ILE A 63 -18.42 15.08 -5.39
CA ILE A 63 -17.23 15.66 -4.77
C ILE A 63 -16.47 14.61 -3.93
N ALA A 64 -17.18 13.85 -3.10
CA ALA A 64 -16.58 12.80 -2.29
C ALA A 64 -15.92 11.70 -3.14
N SER A 65 -16.59 11.28 -4.22
CA SER A 65 -16.06 10.27 -5.14
C SER A 65 -14.83 10.77 -5.91
N ILE A 66 -14.85 12.01 -6.38
CA ILE A 66 -13.70 12.64 -7.05
C ILE A 66 -12.51 12.71 -6.09
N TRP A 67 -12.72 13.21 -4.86
CA TRP A 67 -11.64 13.31 -3.87
C TRP A 67 -11.03 11.94 -3.56
N PHE A 68 -11.87 10.94 -3.30
CA PHE A 68 -11.41 9.59 -3.04
C PHE A 68 -10.64 9.02 -4.23
N SER A 69 -11.14 9.19 -5.45
CA SER A 69 -10.50 8.69 -6.67
C SER A 69 -9.13 9.35 -6.90
N LEU A 70 -9.02 10.66 -6.66
CA LEU A 70 -7.75 11.39 -6.73
C LEU A 70 -6.77 10.89 -5.67
N ALA A 71 -7.20 10.74 -4.41
CA ALA A 71 -6.33 10.25 -3.33
C ALA A 71 -5.75 8.86 -3.65
N GLN A 72 -6.57 7.95 -4.17
CA GLN A 72 -6.13 6.60 -4.55
C GLN A 72 -5.22 6.61 -5.78
N GLY A 73 -5.58 7.40 -6.81
CA GLY A 73 -4.77 7.54 -8.02
C GLY A 73 -3.38 8.13 -7.74
N VAL A 74 -3.29 9.16 -6.89
CA VAL A 74 -2.02 9.76 -6.49
C VAL A 74 -1.13 8.76 -5.74
N LYS A 75 -1.68 8.02 -4.76
CA LYS A 75 -0.91 6.97 -4.08
C LYS A 75 -0.47 5.85 -5.01
N ARG A 76 -1.22 5.61 -6.10
CA ARG A 76 -0.83 4.64 -7.12
C ARG A 76 0.33 5.16 -7.98
N LEU A 77 0.32 6.44 -8.32
CA LEU A 77 1.43 7.11 -9.00
C LEU A 77 2.69 7.14 -8.12
N HIS A 78 2.52 7.37 -6.82
CA HIS A 78 3.61 7.27 -5.84
C HIS A 78 4.23 5.87 -5.80
N ASP A 79 3.43 4.81 -5.91
CA ASP A 79 3.96 3.44 -6.01
C ASP A 79 4.75 3.20 -7.32
N LEU A 80 4.45 3.94 -8.38
CA LEU A 80 5.21 3.95 -9.64
C LEU A 80 6.40 4.94 -9.63
N ASN A 81 6.66 5.58 -8.48
CA ASN A 81 7.65 6.64 -8.31
C ASN A 81 7.48 7.78 -9.34
N LYS A 82 6.22 8.21 -9.53
CA LYS A 82 5.79 9.28 -10.42
C LYS A 82 5.11 10.38 -9.61
N SER A 83 5.14 11.61 -10.13
CA SER A 83 4.44 12.75 -9.54
C SER A 83 2.92 12.52 -9.52
N GLY A 84 2.28 12.85 -8.39
CA GLY A 84 0.83 12.80 -8.24
C GLY A 84 0.07 13.68 -9.24
N TRP A 85 0.70 14.74 -9.75
CA TRP A 85 0.12 15.63 -10.76
C TRP A 85 -0.25 14.92 -12.08
N LEU A 86 0.38 13.78 -12.38
CA LEU A 86 0.02 13.01 -13.58
C LEU A 86 -1.41 12.45 -13.52
N ILE A 87 -2.06 12.46 -12.35
CA ILE A 87 -3.47 12.05 -12.23
C ILE A 87 -4.40 12.90 -13.09
N LEU A 88 -4.03 14.15 -13.39
CA LEU A 88 -4.82 15.05 -14.25
C LEU A 88 -4.94 14.53 -15.69
N ILE A 89 -4.04 13.65 -16.14
CA ILE A 89 -4.14 12.98 -17.44
C ILE A 89 -5.44 12.14 -17.51
N CYS A 90 -5.92 11.60 -16.39
CA CYS A 90 -7.18 10.86 -16.32
C CYS A 90 -8.40 11.70 -16.70
N CYS A 91 -8.32 13.04 -16.65
CA CYS A 91 -9.41 13.93 -17.07
C CYS A 91 -9.59 14.01 -18.59
N VAL A 92 -8.59 13.57 -19.36
CA VAL A 92 -8.70 13.50 -20.83
C VAL A 92 -9.31 12.14 -21.19
N PRO A 93 -10.43 12.04 -21.92
CA PRO A 93 -11.15 10.77 -22.07
C PRO A 93 -10.28 9.64 -22.65
N ILE A 94 -9.81 9.78 -23.89
CA ILE A 94 -9.08 8.68 -24.55
C ILE A 94 -7.73 8.43 -23.87
N ILE A 95 -6.96 9.50 -23.63
CA ILE A 95 -5.61 9.42 -23.06
C ILE A 95 -5.67 8.94 -21.61
N GLY A 96 -6.62 9.45 -20.83
CA GLY A 96 -6.83 9.11 -19.44
C GLY A 96 -7.30 7.67 -19.23
N TRP A 97 -8.11 7.13 -20.13
CA TRP A 97 -8.47 5.71 -20.11
C TRP A 97 -7.25 4.81 -20.33
N VAL A 98 -6.43 5.10 -21.34
CA VAL A 98 -5.17 4.35 -21.58
C VAL A 98 -4.23 4.48 -20.39
N PHE A 99 -4.09 5.68 -19.83
CA PHE A 99 -3.25 5.93 -18.65
C PHE A 99 -3.74 5.19 -17.40
N SER A 100 -5.07 5.10 -17.21
CA SER A 100 -5.67 4.34 -16.11
C SER A 100 -5.39 2.84 -16.22
N LEU A 101 -5.42 2.29 -17.44
CA LEU A 101 -5.01 0.91 -17.68
C LEU A 101 -3.52 0.70 -17.37
N TYR A 102 -2.66 1.64 -17.78
CA TYR A 102 -1.25 1.62 -17.39
C TYR A 102 -1.09 1.59 -15.86
N MET A 103 -1.77 2.46 -15.11
CA MET A 103 -1.73 2.45 -13.64
C MET A 103 -2.24 1.14 -13.03
N LEU A 104 -3.21 0.50 -13.67
CA LEU A 104 -3.78 -0.76 -13.19
C LEU A 104 -2.80 -1.94 -13.35
N PHE A 105 -2.06 -1.99 -14.46
CA PHE A 105 -1.20 -3.14 -14.80
C PHE A 105 0.29 -2.94 -14.49
N ALA A 106 0.81 -1.72 -14.51
CA ALA A 106 2.23 -1.46 -14.29
C ALA A 106 2.68 -1.90 -12.89
N ASP A 107 3.84 -2.56 -12.76
CA ASP A 107 4.32 -2.94 -11.44
C ASP A 107 4.95 -1.76 -10.69
N GLY A 108 4.71 -1.69 -9.39
CA GLY A 108 5.28 -0.66 -8.51
C GLY A 108 6.77 -0.84 -8.26
N THR A 109 7.46 0.24 -7.89
CA THR A 109 8.90 0.25 -7.59
C THR A 109 9.25 -0.71 -6.45
N VAL A 110 10.36 -1.44 -6.62
CA VAL A 110 10.90 -2.36 -5.61
C VAL A 110 11.68 -1.56 -4.56
N GLY A 111 11.45 -1.86 -3.29
CA GLY A 111 12.11 -1.16 -2.19
C GLY A 111 11.50 0.20 -1.85
N PRO A 112 12.12 0.92 -0.90
CA PRO A 112 11.68 2.26 -0.50
C PRO A 112 11.86 3.26 -1.66
N ASN A 113 10.93 4.20 -1.76
CA ASN A 113 11.04 5.36 -2.66
C ASN A 113 10.74 6.65 -1.88
N GLN A 114 10.76 7.81 -2.57
CA GLN A 114 10.52 9.13 -1.95
C GLN A 114 9.14 9.27 -1.26
N TYR A 115 8.19 8.38 -1.57
CA TYR A 115 6.83 8.36 -1.03
C TYR A 115 6.62 7.28 0.05
N GLY A 116 7.67 6.55 0.43
CA GLY A 116 7.66 5.57 1.53
C GLY A 116 8.09 4.15 1.13
N GLU A 117 7.92 3.24 2.07
CA GLU A 117 8.32 1.83 1.96
C GLU A 117 7.51 1.06 0.90
N ASP A 118 8.08 -0.04 0.37
CA ASP A 118 7.38 -0.89 -0.61
C ASP A 118 6.13 -1.55 0.03
N PRO A 119 4.91 -1.34 -0.51
CA PRO A 119 3.71 -2.01 -0.03
C PRO A 119 3.79 -3.55 -0.08
N LYS A 120 4.69 -4.11 -0.90
CA LYS A 120 4.95 -5.55 -0.99
C LYS A 120 6.13 -6.00 -0.12
N ASN A 121 6.78 -5.09 0.61
CA ASN A 121 7.98 -5.34 1.42
C ASN A 121 9.09 -6.06 0.64
N ARG A 122 9.27 -5.73 -0.65
CA ARG A 122 10.37 -6.28 -1.45
C ARG A 122 11.61 -5.43 -1.17
N MET A 123 12.73 -6.08 -0.88
CA MET A 123 14.01 -5.39 -0.78
C MET A 123 14.63 -5.26 -2.18
N PRO A 124 15.37 -4.17 -2.45
CA PRO A 124 16.25 -4.13 -3.61
C PRO A 124 17.21 -5.32 -3.56
N TYR A 125 17.53 -5.91 -4.71
CA TYR A 125 18.55 -6.95 -4.76
C TYR A 125 19.86 -6.40 -4.18
N GLN A 126 20.32 -6.98 -3.07
CA GLN A 126 21.66 -6.74 -2.55
C GLN A 126 22.56 -7.86 -3.10
N PRO A 127 23.66 -7.52 -3.80
CA PRO A 127 24.62 -8.53 -4.22
C PRO A 127 25.11 -9.27 -2.96
N GLN A 128 25.03 -10.60 -3.00
CA GLN A 128 25.56 -11.44 -1.93
C GLN A 128 27.06 -11.19 -1.83
N PRO A 129 27.64 -10.98 -0.63
CA PRO A 129 29.08 -10.85 -0.51
C PRO A 129 29.75 -12.13 -1.03
N THR A 130 30.67 -11.98 -1.98
CA THR A 130 31.32 -13.10 -2.70
C THR A 130 32.23 -13.96 -1.80
N SER A 131 32.54 -13.50 -0.60
CA SER A 131 33.30 -14.25 0.39
C SER A 131 32.85 -13.84 1.79
N VAL A 132 32.10 -14.71 2.46
CA VAL A 132 31.84 -14.59 3.89
C VAL A 132 33.03 -15.24 4.61
N ASN A 133 33.87 -14.43 5.26
CA ASN A 133 34.95 -14.95 6.09
C ASN A 133 34.35 -15.52 7.39
N VAL A 134 33.99 -16.80 7.37
CA VAL A 134 33.54 -17.51 8.55
C VAL A 134 34.77 -17.84 9.42
N THR A 135 35.09 -16.98 10.38
CA THR A 135 36.07 -17.32 11.41
C THR A 135 35.40 -18.26 12.41
N VAL A 136 35.59 -19.57 12.22
CA VAL A 136 35.18 -20.57 13.22
C VAL A 136 36.14 -20.45 14.40
N ASN A 137 35.68 -19.85 15.50
CA ASN A 137 36.44 -19.81 16.74
C ASN A 137 36.34 -21.18 17.41
N VAL A 138 37.22 -22.11 17.00
CA VAL A 138 37.36 -23.40 17.66
C VAL A 138 38.09 -23.16 18.99
N SER A 139 37.34 -22.88 20.04
CA SER A 139 37.85 -22.96 21.40
C SER A 139 38.23 -24.42 21.67
N ARG A 140 39.52 -24.75 21.59
CA ARG A 140 40.03 -26.04 22.06
C ARG A 140 39.92 -26.05 23.57
N GLU A 141 39.00 -26.83 24.11
CA GLU A 141 39.07 -27.23 25.51
C GLU A 141 40.29 -28.14 25.67
N THR A 142 41.33 -27.62 26.31
CA THR A 142 42.51 -28.39 26.70
C THR A 142 42.07 -29.46 27.70
N PRO A 143 42.34 -30.76 27.48
CA PRO A 143 42.03 -31.78 28.47
C PRO A 143 42.86 -31.52 29.73
N ALA A 144 42.21 -31.46 30.89
CA ALA A 144 42.88 -31.33 32.17
C ALA A 144 43.85 -32.51 32.36
N GLU A 145 45.13 -32.17 32.52
CA GLU A 145 46.21 -33.09 32.81
C GLU A 145 46.00 -33.63 34.23
N ALA A 146 45.52 -34.87 34.33
CA ALA A 146 45.38 -35.57 35.59
C ALA A 146 46.78 -35.91 36.11
N SER A 147 47.25 -35.12 37.07
CA SER A 147 48.46 -35.37 37.84
C SER A 147 48.35 -36.69 38.59
N ALA A 148 49.20 -37.65 38.22
CA ALA A 148 49.45 -38.87 38.98
C ALA A 148 50.28 -38.52 40.23
N GLU A 149 49.65 -38.54 41.40
CA GLU A 149 50.32 -38.63 42.70
C GLU A 149 50.35 -40.10 43.12
N GLU A 150 51.50 -40.75 42.94
CA GLU A 150 51.79 -42.04 43.55
C GLU A 150 53.28 -42.11 43.91
N GLU A 151 53.68 -41.64 45.10
CA GLU A 151 54.94 -42.06 45.72
C GLU A 151 54.92 -42.03 47.26
N LYS A 152 54.83 -43.24 47.83
CA LYS A 152 55.47 -43.79 49.05
C LYS A 152 55.66 -42.90 50.29
N THR A 153 55.10 -43.37 51.41
CA THR A 153 55.78 -44.04 52.56
C THR A 153 54.68 -44.31 53.60
N GLU A 154 54.56 -45.49 54.21
CA GLU A 154 55.37 -45.92 55.34
C GLU A 154 54.98 -47.37 55.72
N LYS A 155 55.96 -48.23 55.93
CA LYS A 155 55.80 -49.61 56.42
C LYS A 155 56.68 -49.74 57.68
N ALA A 156 56.04 -50.17 58.77
CA ALA A 156 56.57 -50.97 59.88
C ALA A 156 57.86 -50.53 60.61
N GLU A 157 57.71 -50.18 61.89
CA GLU A 157 58.25 -50.98 63.02
C GLU A 157 57.38 -50.79 64.27
#